data_AF-A0A2H3D3U9-F1
#
_entry.id   AF-A0A2H3D3U9-F1
#
_cell.length_a   1.000
_cell.length_b   1.000
_cell.length_c   1.000
_cell.angle_alpha   90.00
_cell.angle_beta   90.00
_cell.angle_gamma   90.00
#
_symmetry.space_group_name_H-M   'P 1'
#
loop_
_entity.id
_entity.type
_entity.pdbx_description
1 polymer ?
#
loop_
_entity_poly.entity_id
_entity_poly.type
_entity_poly.pdbx_seq_one_letter_code
_entity_poly.pdbx_strand_id
1 'polypeptide(L)'
;SDLVWDNMIINVSGVPGKCQAVNMNMEHLIKCAKELYAAKGLKASWDRLLKISASINVLESIKCNVALLFSTAYHGQSHKAPDTSKLVLRVTAKAKEHGLNSFKLNRTAIITPKPTIDVLGTSECLIKSLTLATFNKKLKCLAAGILIDDVDGEEDTDDLP
;
A
#
# COMPACT_ATOMS: atom_id res chain seq x y z
N SER A 1 -14.57 10.18 -15.64
CA SER A 1 -14.21 9.06 -16.53
C SER A 1 -12.92 8.46 -15.99
N ASP A 2 -13.04 7.51 -15.06
CA ASP A 2 -11.89 6.79 -14.51
C ASP A 2 -11.44 5.73 -15.50
N LEU A 3 -10.52 6.12 -16.36
CA LEU A 3 -9.77 5.19 -17.20
C LEU A 3 -8.64 4.68 -16.31
N VAL A 4 -8.96 3.72 -15.45
CA VAL A 4 -7.95 2.89 -14.79
C VAL A 4 -7.07 2.37 -15.92
N TRP A 5 -5.80 2.81 -15.94
CA TRP A 5 -4.81 2.28 -16.88
C TRP A 5 -4.58 0.82 -16.49
N ASP A 6 -5.46 -0.03 -17.00
CA ASP A 6 -5.49 -1.46 -16.78
C ASP A 6 -4.08 -2.01 -16.93
N ASN A 7 -3.57 -2.57 -15.83
CA ASN A 7 -2.43 -3.47 -15.65
C ASN A 7 -1.73 -3.96 -16.94
N MET A 8 -1.15 -3.05 -17.72
CA MET A 8 -0.39 -3.43 -18.90
C MET A 8 0.90 -4.09 -18.42
N ILE A 9 1.26 -5.19 -19.06
CA ILE A 9 2.52 -5.89 -18.81
C ILE A 9 3.51 -5.41 -19.87
N ILE A 10 4.58 -4.75 -19.43
CA ILE A 10 5.63 -4.21 -20.30
C ILE A 10 6.94 -4.96 -20.10
N ASN A 11 7.69 -5.19 -21.17
CA ASN A 11 9.04 -5.73 -21.10
C ASN A 11 10.06 -4.60 -21.10
N VAL A 12 10.34 -4.03 -19.93
CA VAL A 12 11.30 -2.95 -19.75
C VAL A 12 12.73 -3.39 -20.10
N SER A 13 13.02 -4.69 -19.92
CA SER A 13 14.37 -5.24 -20.09
C SER A 13 14.69 -5.65 -21.54
N GLY A 14 13.69 -5.79 -22.40
CA GLY A 14 13.83 -6.38 -23.73
C GLY A 14 14.11 -7.89 -23.74
N VAL A 15 14.21 -8.55 -22.57
CA VAL A 15 14.52 -9.99 -22.46
C VAL A 15 13.23 -10.82 -22.52
N PRO A 16 13.13 -11.83 -23.41
CA PRO A 16 11.96 -12.69 -23.48
C PRO A 16 11.61 -13.33 -22.13
N GLY A 17 10.33 -13.29 -21.74
CA GLY A 17 9.84 -13.88 -20.49
C GLY A 17 10.05 -13.01 -19.23
N LYS A 18 10.68 -11.84 -19.34
CA LYS A 18 10.82 -10.88 -18.24
C LYS A 18 9.92 -9.67 -18.45
N CYS A 19 8.63 -9.85 -18.18
CA CYS A 19 7.66 -8.77 -18.26
C CYS A 19 7.22 -8.33 -16.86
N GLN A 20 6.95 -7.04 -16.71
CA GLN A 20 6.60 -6.41 -15.44
C GLN A 20 5.33 -5.56 -15.62
N ALA A 21 4.44 -5.58 -14.63
CA ALA A 21 3.27 -4.71 -14.63
C ALA A 21 3.70 -3.24 -14.62
N VAL A 22 3.04 -2.41 -15.43
CA VAL A 22 3.32 -0.97 -15.57
C VAL A 22 3.30 -0.25 -14.22
N ASN A 23 2.32 -0.57 -13.35
CA ASN A 23 2.28 0.00 -12.00
C ASN A 23 3.55 -0.33 -11.20
N MET A 24 3.99 -1.59 -11.23
CA MET A 24 5.20 -2.02 -10.53
C MET A 24 6.47 -1.34 -11.10
N ASN A 25 6.51 -1.06 -12.40
CA ASN A 25 7.60 -0.30 -13.01
C ASN A 25 7.59 1.18 -12.58
N MET A 26 6.41 1.82 -12.53
CA MET A 26 6.27 3.19 -12.03
C MET A 26 6.67 3.29 -10.56
N GLU A 27 6.27 2.34 -9.73
CA GLU A 27 6.68 2.26 -8.33
C GLU A 27 8.20 2.16 -8.16
N HIS A 28 8.87 1.36 -8.99
CA HIS A 28 10.34 1.27 -8.98
C HIS A 28 11.00 2.60 -9.34
N LEU A 29 10.57 3.27 -10.42
CA LEU A 29 11.11 4.57 -10.82
C LEU A 29 10.89 5.64 -9.74
N ILE A 30 9.71 5.67 -9.12
CA ILE A 30 9.40 6.60 -8.02
C ILE A 30 10.30 6.30 -6.82
N LYS A 31 10.52 5.04 -6.48
CA LYS A 31 11.41 4.64 -5.39
C LYS A 31 12.86 5.09 -5.67
N CYS A 32 13.37 4.85 -6.87
CA CYS A 32 14.70 5.31 -7.28
C CYS A 32 14.83 6.84 -7.21
N ALA A 33 13.81 7.58 -7.65
CA ALA A 33 13.78 9.04 -7.55
C ALA A 33 13.82 9.49 -6.09
N LYS A 34 13.07 8.85 -5.19
CA LYS A 34 13.09 9.12 -3.74
C LYS A 34 14.44 8.80 -3.09
N GLU A 35 15.09 7.70 -3.48
CA GLU A 35 16.41 7.33 -2.98
C GLU A 35 17.50 8.34 -3.41
N LEU A 36 17.44 8.82 -4.65
CA LEU A 36 18.39 9.81 -5.19
C LEU A 36 18.09 11.24 -4.73
N TYR A 37 16.82 11.54 -4.44
CA TYR A 37 16.38 12.82 -3.92
C TYR A 37 16.65 12.92 -2.41
N ALA A 38 17.92 13.12 -2.06
CA ALA A 38 18.36 13.32 -0.67
C ALA A 38 18.04 14.73 -0.11
N ALA A 39 17.38 15.59 -0.88
CA ALA A 39 17.10 16.96 -0.49
C ALA A 39 15.97 17.02 0.54
N LYS A 40 16.29 17.34 1.79
CA LYS A 40 15.31 17.65 2.86
C LYS A 40 15.25 19.15 3.12
N GLY A 41 14.08 19.65 3.52
CA GLY A 41 13.87 21.05 3.95
C GLY A 41 13.79 22.07 2.80
N LEU A 42 14.24 23.30 3.04
CA LEU A 42 14.15 24.46 2.12
C LEU A 42 14.78 24.25 0.73
N LYS A 43 15.66 23.26 0.57
CA LYS A 43 16.28 22.90 -0.72
C LYS A 43 15.53 21.81 -1.48
N ALA A 44 14.38 21.39 -0.96
CA ALA A 44 13.50 20.44 -1.62
C ALA A 44 12.55 21.19 -2.56
N SER A 45 12.99 21.46 -3.79
CA SER A 45 12.16 22.07 -4.82
C SER A 45 11.72 21.06 -5.88
N TRP A 46 10.50 21.22 -6.39
CA TRP A 46 9.97 20.42 -7.49
C TRP A 46 10.86 20.49 -8.75
N ASP A 47 11.46 21.64 -9.02
CA ASP A 47 12.42 21.83 -10.12
C ASP A 47 13.66 20.93 -9.98
N ARG A 48 14.15 20.74 -8.75
CA ARG A 48 15.26 19.84 -8.48
C ARG A 48 14.85 18.37 -8.63
N LEU A 49 13.64 18.01 -8.21
CA LEU A 49 13.12 16.67 -8.42
C LEU A 49 12.98 16.35 -9.92
N LEU A 50 12.49 17.31 -10.71
CA LEU A 50 12.35 17.18 -12.16
C LEU A 50 13.71 16.99 -12.87
N LYS A 51 14.74 17.73 -12.44
CA LYS A 51 16.10 17.58 -12.97
C LYS A 51 16.70 16.21 -12.66
N ILE A 52 16.43 15.68 -11.46
CA ILE A 52 16.89 14.35 -11.06
C ILE A 52 16.11 13.25 -11.80
N SER A 53 14.80 13.39 -11.95
CA SER A 53 13.99 12.39 -12.68
C SER A 53 14.37 12.29 -14.15
N ALA A 54 14.67 13.43 -14.81
CA ALA A 54 15.19 13.44 -16.18
C ALA A 54 16.54 12.70 -16.33
N SER A 55 17.33 12.64 -15.25
CA SER A 55 18.67 12.04 -15.24
C SER A 55 18.70 10.64 -14.62
N ILE A 56 17.54 10.06 -14.28
CA ILE A 56 17.46 8.85 -13.45
C ILE A 56 18.13 7.63 -14.09
N ASN A 57 17.97 7.43 -15.40
CA ASN A 57 18.57 6.32 -16.13
C ASN A 57 20.11 6.38 -16.11
N VAL A 58 20.66 7.59 -16.20
CA VAL A 58 22.12 7.84 -16.16
C VAL A 58 22.64 7.61 -14.74
N LEU A 59 21.93 8.13 -13.73
CA LEU A 59 22.28 7.95 -12.32
C LEU A 59 22.23 6.48 -11.90
N GLU A 60 21.25 5.72 -12.39
CA GLU A 60 21.16 4.29 -12.15
C GLU A 60 22.33 3.52 -12.78
N SER A 61 22.69 3.87 -14.02
CA SER A 61 23.85 3.28 -14.70
C SER A 61 25.15 3.56 -13.94
N ILE A 62 25.33 4.78 -13.43
CA ILE A 62 26.47 5.15 -12.57
C ILE A 62 26.44 4.37 -11.26
N LYS A 63 25.28 4.25 -10.60
CA LYS A 63 25.12 3.46 -9.36
C LYS A 63 25.52 2.00 -9.57
N CYS A 64 25.11 1.39 -10.69
CA CYS A 64 25.50 0.04 -11.06
C CYS A 64 27.00 -0.09 -11.30
N ASN A 65 27.60 0.85 -12.05
CA ASN A 65 29.05 0.85 -12.32
C ASN A 65 29.88 1.03 -11.03
N VAL A 66 29.45 1.94 -10.15
CA VAL A 66 30.06 2.14 -8.84
C VAL A 66 29.93 0.86 -8.00
N ALA A 67 28.76 0.24 -7.95
CA ALA A 67 28.56 -1.01 -7.22
C ALA A 67 29.46 -2.15 -7.72
N LEU A 68 29.66 -2.24 -9.04
CA LEU A 68 30.60 -3.18 -9.66
C LEU A 68 32.05 -2.86 -9.29
N LEU A 69 32.46 -1.60 -9.39
CA LEU A 69 33.83 -1.15 -9.06
C LEU A 69 34.19 -1.45 -7.60
N PHE A 70 33.25 -1.24 -6.68
CA PHE A 70 33.47 -1.51 -5.25
C PHE A 70 33.31 -2.99 -4.87
N SER A 71 33.10 -3.88 -5.85
CA SER A 71 32.83 -5.31 -5.60
C SER A 71 31.74 -5.53 -4.55
N THR A 72 30.86 -4.54 -4.37
CA THR A 72 29.69 -4.70 -3.52
C THR A 72 28.79 -5.67 -4.24
N ALA A 73 28.64 -6.87 -3.67
CA ALA A 73 27.86 -7.94 -4.28
C ALA A 73 26.48 -7.38 -4.61
N TYR A 74 26.24 -7.17 -5.91
CA TYR A 74 24.91 -6.98 -6.45
C TYR A 74 24.10 -8.17 -5.90
N HIS A 75 23.20 -7.89 -4.95
CA HIS A 75 22.40 -8.94 -4.34
C HIS A 75 21.70 -9.64 -5.48
N GLY A 76 22.06 -10.90 -5.72
CA GLY A 76 21.73 -11.59 -6.96
C GLY A 76 20.24 -11.48 -7.24
N GLN A 77 19.90 -11.14 -8.49
CA GLN A 77 18.52 -11.20 -9.02
C GLN A 77 17.85 -12.56 -8.82
N SER A 78 18.60 -13.60 -8.45
CA SER A 78 18.04 -14.82 -7.90
C SER A 78 17.50 -14.53 -6.49
N HIS A 79 16.26 -14.05 -6.41
CA HIS A 79 15.44 -14.26 -5.23
C HIS A 79 15.29 -15.78 -5.05
N LYS A 80 16.26 -16.42 -4.41
CA LYS A 80 16.07 -17.78 -3.91
C LYS A 80 14.97 -17.67 -2.87
N ALA A 81 13.84 -18.32 -3.12
CA ALA A 81 12.72 -18.32 -2.19
C ALA A 81 13.28 -18.62 -0.79
N PRO A 82 13.07 -17.73 0.20
CA PRO A 82 13.61 -17.95 1.53
C PRO A 82 13.03 -19.26 2.05
N ASP A 83 13.88 -20.10 2.64
CA ASP A 83 13.41 -21.34 3.26
C ASP A 83 12.52 -21.00 4.46
N THR A 84 11.21 -21.12 4.27
CA THR A 84 10.19 -20.81 5.26
C THR A 84 9.91 -21.97 6.22
N SER A 85 10.56 -23.13 6.04
CA SER A 85 10.32 -24.34 6.84
C SER A 85 10.43 -24.07 8.34
N LYS A 86 11.45 -23.32 8.77
CA LYS A 86 11.66 -22.94 10.18
C LYS A 86 10.54 -22.05 10.72
N LEU A 87 10.00 -21.15 9.90
CA LEU A 87 8.90 -20.27 10.29
C LEU A 87 7.60 -21.07 10.43
N VAL A 88 7.32 -21.96 9.48
CA VAL A 88 6.19 -22.88 9.53
C VAL A 88 6.25 -23.71 10.81
N LEU A 89 7.41 -24.31 11.12
CA LEU A 89 7.59 -25.09 12.35
C LEU A 89 7.34 -24.28 13.63
N ARG A 90 7.79 -23.02 13.70
CA ARG A 90 7.51 -22.14 14.85
C ARG A 90 6.02 -21.82 14.98
N VAL A 91 5.36 -21.50 13.87
CA VAL A 91 3.92 -21.22 13.85
C VAL A 91 3.15 -22.47 14.29
N THR A 92 3.50 -23.65 13.79
CA THR A 92 2.87 -24.91 14.18
C THR A 92 3.11 -25.23 15.66
N ALA A 93 4.33 -25.01 16.17
CA ALA A 93 4.64 -25.21 17.59
C ALA A 93 3.80 -24.29 18.47
N LYS A 94 3.69 -23.00 18.12
CA LYS A 94 2.85 -22.03 18.84
C LYS A 94 1.36 -22.35 18.73
N ALA A 95 0.88 -22.74 17.55
CA ALA A 95 -0.51 -23.16 17.38
C ALA A 95 -0.87 -24.39 18.22
N LYS A 96 0.08 -25.32 18.38
CA LYS A 96 -0.06 -26.49 19.26
C LYS A 96 -0.01 -26.10 20.75
N GLU A 97 0.93 -25.24 21.14
CA GLU A 97 1.05 -24.69 22.51
C GLU A 97 -0.24 -24.00 22.96
N HIS A 98 -0.85 -23.20 22.08
CA HIS A 98 -2.11 -22.51 22.35
C HIS A 98 -3.37 -23.37 22.10
N GLY A 99 -3.21 -24.62 21.65
CA GLY A 99 -4.33 -25.52 21.36
C GLY A 99 -5.29 -25.00 20.28
N LEU A 100 -4.84 -24.11 19.39
CA LEU A 100 -5.68 -23.45 18.37
C LEU A 100 -6.33 -24.44 17.40
N ASN A 101 -5.71 -25.60 17.19
CA ASN A 101 -6.19 -26.68 16.33
C ASN A 101 -6.64 -27.92 17.11
N SER A 102 -6.88 -27.82 18.42
CA SER A 102 -7.39 -28.94 19.21
C SER A 102 -8.88 -29.16 18.93
N PHE A 103 -9.25 -30.37 18.47
CA PHE A 103 -10.64 -30.77 18.34
C PHE A 103 -11.26 -30.91 19.74
N LYS A 104 -12.29 -30.12 20.03
CA LYS A 104 -13.04 -30.17 21.29
C LYS A 104 -14.44 -30.72 21.01
N LEU A 105 -14.65 -32.00 21.31
CA LEU A 105 -15.91 -32.72 21.10
C LEU A 105 -17.09 -32.07 21.86
N ASN A 106 -16.81 -31.46 23.01
CA ASN A 106 -17.78 -30.72 23.84
C ASN A 106 -17.42 -29.24 23.91
N ARG A 107 -17.14 -28.59 22.78
CA ARG A 107 -17.12 -27.12 22.76
C ARG A 107 -18.53 -26.69 23.15
N THR A 108 -18.71 -26.23 24.39
CA THR A 108 -19.96 -25.61 24.84
C THR A 108 -20.30 -24.58 23.78
N ALA A 109 -21.35 -24.85 23.01
CA ALA A 109 -21.84 -23.91 22.03
C ALA A 109 -21.99 -22.60 22.79
N ILE A 110 -21.27 -21.57 22.39
CA ILE A 110 -21.53 -20.24 22.91
C ILE A 110 -22.98 -20.01 22.50
N ILE A 111 -23.88 -20.03 23.49
CA ILE A 111 -25.34 -20.00 23.30
C ILE A 111 -25.75 -18.75 22.50
N THR A 112 -24.86 -17.75 22.47
CA THR A 112 -24.89 -16.59 21.60
C THR A 112 -23.58 -16.51 20.79
N PRO A 113 -23.49 -17.12 19.60
CA PRO A 113 -22.37 -16.81 18.71
C PRO A 113 -22.36 -15.29 18.52
N LYS A 114 -21.27 -14.61 18.89
CA LYS A 114 -21.11 -13.20 18.54
C LYS A 114 -21.19 -13.13 17.01
N PRO A 115 -22.23 -12.52 16.43
CA PRO A 115 -22.31 -12.42 14.98
C PRO A 115 -21.04 -11.70 14.51
N THR A 116 -20.32 -12.34 13.59
CA THR A 116 -19.23 -11.64 12.91
C THR A 116 -19.90 -10.57 12.07
N ILE A 117 -19.61 -9.31 12.39
CA ILE A 117 -20.14 -8.17 11.65
C ILE A 117 -19.75 -8.37 10.19
N ASP A 118 -20.74 -8.28 9.31
CA ASP A 118 -20.48 -8.25 7.88
C ASP A 118 -19.75 -6.95 7.57
N VAL A 119 -18.41 -7.03 7.50
CA VAL A 119 -17.55 -5.87 7.28
C VAL A 119 -17.87 -5.22 5.94
N LEU A 120 -18.21 -6.01 4.92
CA LEU A 120 -18.54 -5.51 3.59
C LEU A 120 -19.88 -4.77 3.61
N GLY A 121 -20.94 -5.40 4.11
CA GLY A 121 -22.26 -4.77 4.20
C GLY A 121 -22.27 -3.53 5.11
N THR A 122 -21.53 -3.57 6.22
CA THR A 122 -21.41 -2.42 7.14
C THR A 122 -20.65 -1.27 6.49
N SER A 123 -19.55 -1.57 5.78
CA SER A 123 -18.78 -0.55 5.04
C SER A 123 -19.59 0.07 3.90
N GLU A 124 -20.37 -0.73 3.16
CA GLU A 124 -21.22 -0.25 2.07
C GLU A 124 -22.32 0.67 2.60
N CYS A 125 -22.97 0.30 3.70
CA CYS A 125 -23.98 1.12 4.36
C CYS A 125 -23.39 2.45 4.85
N LEU A 126 -22.23 2.40 5.49
CA LEU A 126 -21.53 3.56 6.03
C LEU A 126 -21.05 4.51 4.92
N ILE A 127 -20.50 3.96 3.82
CA ILE A 127 -20.14 4.76 2.65
C ILE A 127 -21.38 5.43 2.07
N LYS A 128 -22.49 4.69 1.88
CA LYS A 128 -23.74 5.25 1.34
C LYS A 128 -24.33 6.33 2.24
N SER A 129 -24.31 6.16 3.56
CA SER A 129 -24.88 7.13 4.50
C SER A 129 -24.00 8.37 4.65
N LEU A 130 -22.68 8.21 4.79
CA LEU A 130 -21.75 9.33 4.92
C LEU A 130 -21.65 10.15 3.63
N THR A 131 -21.57 9.49 2.47
CA THR A 131 -21.47 10.19 1.18
C THR A 131 -22.74 10.95 0.85
N LEU A 132 -23.93 10.38 1.11
CA LEU A 132 -25.19 11.05 0.83
C LEU A 132 -25.46 12.22 1.78
N ALA A 133 -25.15 12.06 3.08
CA ALA A 133 -25.29 13.13 4.06
C ALA A 133 -24.35 14.30 3.74
N THR A 134 -23.09 14.01 3.42
CA THR A 134 -22.08 15.00 3.05
C THR A 134 -22.44 15.67 1.73
N PHE A 135 -22.88 14.90 0.73
CA PHE A 135 -23.33 15.42 -0.55
C PHE A 135 -24.54 16.35 -0.39
N ASN A 136 -25.54 15.96 0.39
CA ASN A 136 -26.71 16.79 0.65
C ASN A 136 -26.36 18.07 1.43
N LYS A 137 -25.41 18.00 2.39
CA LYS A 137 -24.87 19.18 3.09
C LYS A 137 -24.20 20.13 2.08
N LYS A 138 -23.29 19.61 1.24
CA LYS A 138 -22.59 20.40 0.21
C LYS A 138 -23.54 21.01 -0.81
N LEU A 139 -24.56 20.28 -1.25
CA LEU A 139 -25.55 20.76 -2.22
C LEU A 139 -26.43 21.88 -1.64
N LYS A 140 -26.83 21.79 -0.36
CA LYS A 140 -27.55 22.88 0.32
C LYS A 140 -26.69 24.13 0.50
N CYS A 141 -25.43 23.97 0.90
CA CYS A 141 -24.49 25.08 1.03
C CYS A 141 -24.22 25.77 -0.31
N LEU A 142 -24.08 25.00 -1.40
CA LEU A 142 -23.95 25.52 -2.76
C LEU A 142 -25.20 26.33 -3.18
N ALA A 143 -26.40 25.81 -2.91
CA ALA A 143 -27.64 26.51 -3.20
C ALA A 143 -27.81 27.82 -2.40
N ALA A 144 -27.22 27.88 -1.20
CA ALA A 144 -27.23 29.07 -0.34
C ALA A 144 -26.07 30.06 -0.64
N GLY A 145 -25.16 29.73 -1.55
CA GLY A 145 -24.01 30.57 -1.90
C GLY A 145 -22.93 30.67 -0.81
N ILE A 146 -22.89 29.71 0.13
CA ILE A 146 -21.92 29.69 1.24
C ILE A 146 -20.69 28.89 0.80
N LEU A 147 -19.50 29.50 0.90
CA LEU A 147 -18.22 28.80 0.75
C LEU A 147 -18.04 27.84 1.94
N ILE A 148 -17.87 26.56 1.64
CA ILE A 148 -17.56 25.54 2.64
C ILE A 148 -16.04 25.48 2.75
N ASP A 149 -15.46 26.04 3.80
CA ASP A 149 -14.08 25.75 4.17
C ASP A 149 -14.03 24.30 4.68
N ASP A 150 -13.11 23.48 4.14
CA ASP A 150 -12.90 22.07 4.51
C ASP A 150 -12.26 21.95 5.92
N VAL A 151 -12.93 22.48 6.95
CA VAL A 151 -12.52 22.38 8.35
C VAL A 151 -13.67 21.79 9.16
N ASP A 152 -13.98 20.52 8.92
CA ASP A 152 -14.61 19.69 9.94
C ASP A 152 -13.48 18.77 10.45
N GLY A 153 -12.79 19.23 11.50
CA GLY A 153 -12.02 18.34 12.35
C GLY A 153 -12.97 17.31 12.94
N GLU A 154 -12.59 16.04 12.85
CA GLU A 154 -13.28 14.95 13.53
C GLU A 154 -13.31 15.25 15.04
N GLU A 155 -14.45 15.72 15.53
CA GLU A 155 -14.74 15.72 16.95
C GLU A 155 -15.16 14.28 17.29
N ASP A 156 -14.17 13.46 17.62
CA ASP A 156 -14.35 12.13 18.21
C ASP A 156 -15.17 12.28 19.50
N THR A 157 -16.48 12.08 19.39
CA THR A 157 -17.32 11.77 20.53
C THR A 157 -17.27 10.26 20.73
N ASP A 158 -16.23 9.83 21.46
CA ASP A 158 -16.16 8.53 22.12
C ASP A 158 -17.25 8.44 23.18
N ASP A 159 -18.48 8.09 22.77
CA ASP A 159 -19.50 7.58 23.67
C ASP A 159 -19.92 6.18 23.18
N LEU A 160 -19.18 5.18 23.65
CA LEU A 160 -19.57 3.77 23.61
C LEU A 160 -20.31 3.40 24.90
N PRO A 161 -21.43 2.66 24.85
CA PRO A 161 -22.05 2.02 26.02
C PRO A 161 -21.27 0.81 26.54
#